data_AF-A0A3M2KSR7-F1
#
_entry.id   AF-A0A3M2KSR7-F1
#
_cell.length_a   1.000
_cell.length_b   1.000
_cell.length_c   1.000
_cell.angle_alpha   90.00
_cell.angle_beta   90.00
_cell.angle_gamma   90.00
#
_symmetry.space_group_name_H-M   'P 1'
#
loop_
_entity.id
_entity.type
_entity.pdbx_description
1 polymer ?
#
loop_
_entity_poly.entity_id
_entity_poly.type
_entity_poly.pdbx_seq_one_letter_code
_entity_poly.pdbx_strand_id
1 'polypeptide(L)'
;MGFSLFLTFKYDLGGQIRDAEALEGVLTRLHGPPTPDPALLRSWNLSYLAGHAPIIRHTLPGGEVDLGGIGWHYTRQLQLFPWLGIASIDYRLSPDEPVIDPLPAYDDIIDWKNRDYIPYLTEMGALGTSLAGHVAIEPGTELDLHTGIITELRAAVARFVEPRHFLYAFHDFRICWIVDRPNITDTTAQQLLWLSDSGDASEDAVAEFFRAGTVEVASSGWSTVIRALELDSDYDTASVLGLLNLVHTHWYACQMWINAHEVTDPQLRAGWRHPDRHILSASQLALAAAYLAETRNLNVMLKDPAMLRVAVNLEAHFEVSKHHETAQARLRALESYSRQLGDYRGEIELRRFQGLFAVSAAASVAALVPALAQVGFSSLHIVTTIVPLAGVWGLFAVDYSPLRKAVTRRYHGRSGPAD
;
A
#
# COMPACT_ATOMS: atom_id res chain seq x y z
N MET A 1 -16.77 25.26 -23.68
CA MET A 1 -15.44 25.87 -23.40
C MET A 1 -14.38 24.78 -23.61
N GLY A 2 -13.10 25.13 -23.81
CA GLY A 2 -12.06 24.10 -23.99
C GLY A 2 -11.57 23.60 -22.64
N PHE A 3 -11.98 22.40 -22.24
CA PHE A 3 -11.48 21.70 -21.05
C PHE A 3 -10.77 20.45 -21.51
N SER A 4 -9.66 20.11 -20.88
CA SER A 4 -9.08 18.77 -20.97
C SER A 4 -9.21 18.07 -19.62
N LEU A 5 -9.20 16.74 -19.65
CA LEU A 5 -9.27 15.91 -18.45
C LEU A 5 -7.97 15.18 -18.24
N PHE A 6 -7.58 15.04 -16.98
CA PHE A 6 -6.55 14.14 -16.55
C PHE A 6 -7.10 13.17 -15.51
N LEU A 7 -6.93 11.88 -15.77
CA LEU A 7 -7.33 10.79 -14.88
C LEU A 7 -6.11 9.93 -14.59
N THR A 8 -5.94 9.50 -13.35
CA THR A 8 -4.75 8.76 -12.95
C THR A 8 -5.13 7.55 -12.12
N PHE A 9 -4.75 6.38 -12.63
CA PHE A 9 -5.24 5.07 -12.20
C PHE A 9 -4.12 4.26 -11.57
N LYS A 10 -4.27 3.87 -10.29
CA LYS A 10 -3.19 3.24 -9.51
C LYS A 10 -3.34 1.73 -9.41
N TYR A 11 -2.22 1.03 -9.54
CA TYR A 11 -2.14 -0.43 -9.47
C TYR A 11 -0.96 -0.86 -8.60
N ASP A 12 -1.21 -1.80 -7.70
CA ASP A 12 -0.15 -2.51 -7.00
C ASP A 12 0.55 -3.53 -7.92
N LEU A 13 1.87 -3.47 -8.00
CA LEU A 13 2.69 -4.45 -8.73
C LEU A 13 3.10 -5.65 -7.87
N GLY A 14 2.71 -5.64 -6.60
CA GLY A 14 2.97 -6.71 -5.65
C GLY A 14 4.27 -6.55 -4.88
N GLY A 15 5.00 -5.44 -5.02
CA GLY A 15 6.20 -5.19 -4.22
C GLY A 15 7.26 -4.29 -4.85
N GLN A 16 8.33 -4.07 -4.08
CA GLN A 16 9.40 -3.12 -4.40
C GLN A 16 10.26 -3.68 -5.52
N ILE A 17 10.56 -2.87 -6.53
CA ILE A 17 11.40 -3.31 -7.65
C ILE A 17 12.84 -2.93 -7.33
N ARG A 18 13.68 -3.94 -7.09
CA ARG A 18 15.08 -3.74 -6.65
C ARG A 18 16.04 -3.42 -7.80
N ASP A 19 15.71 -3.85 -9.00
CA ASP A 19 16.54 -3.70 -10.20
C ASP A 19 15.81 -2.82 -11.23
N ALA A 20 15.91 -1.51 -11.05
CA ALA A 20 15.25 -0.54 -11.92
C ALA A 20 15.85 -0.51 -13.34
N GLU A 21 17.14 -0.80 -13.49
CA GLU A 21 17.82 -0.83 -14.79
C GLU A 21 17.37 -2.03 -15.63
N ALA A 22 17.29 -3.23 -15.03
CA ALA A 22 16.75 -4.39 -15.72
C ALA A 22 15.26 -4.24 -16.05
N LEU A 23 14.50 -3.55 -15.19
CA LEU A 23 13.12 -3.18 -15.44
C LEU A 23 13.00 -2.27 -16.68
N GLU A 24 13.79 -1.21 -16.78
CA GLU A 24 13.79 -0.29 -17.92
C GLU A 24 14.03 -1.04 -19.24
N GLY A 25 14.96 -2.00 -19.24
CA GLY A 25 15.21 -2.86 -20.40
C GLY A 25 14.03 -3.78 -20.78
N VAL A 26 13.24 -4.24 -19.79
CA VAL A 26 12.00 -5.00 -20.04
C VAL A 26 10.92 -4.10 -20.61
N LEU A 27 10.67 -2.96 -19.98
CA LEU A 27 9.65 -2.02 -20.42
C LEU A 27 9.94 -1.46 -21.80
N THR A 28 11.20 -1.20 -22.11
CA THR A 28 11.63 -0.77 -23.45
C THR A 28 11.22 -1.77 -24.52
N ARG A 29 11.24 -3.08 -24.21
CA ARG A 29 10.79 -4.13 -25.14
C ARG A 29 9.28 -4.22 -25.25
N LEU A 30 8.54 -3.93 -24.17
CA LEU A 30 7.07 -4.04 -24.14
C LEU A 30 6.37 -2.80 -24.69
N HIS A 31 6.91 -1.62 -24.39
CA HIS A 31 6.22 -0.33 -24.58
C HIS A 31 7.10 0.74 -25.24
N GLY A 32 8.25 0.37 -25.81
CA GLY A 32 9.20 1.30 -26.42
C GLY A 32 10.04 2.07 -25.39
N PRO A 33 11.01 2.88 -25.83
CA PRO A 33 11.97 3.54 -24.92
C PRO A 33 11.27 4.47 -23.91
N PRO A 34 11.81 4.60 -22.69
CA PRO A 34 11.24 5.51 -21.71
C PRO A 34 11.42 6.97 -22.15
N THR A 35 10.46 7.79 -21.77
CA THR A 35 10.52 9.23 -22.00
C THR A 35 10.95 9.94 -20.72
N PRO A 36 11.97 10.80 -20.74
CA PRO A 36 12.33 11.59 -19.57
C PRO A 36 11.16 12.48 -19.16
N ASP A 37 10.93 12.63 -17.85
CA ASP A 37 10.01 13.65 -17.33
C ASP A 37 10.72 14.99 -17.22
N PRO A 38 10.50 15.94 -18.15
CA PRO A 38 11.15 17.24 -18.05
C PRO A 38 10.65 18.03 -16.84
N ALA A 39 9.40 17.81 -16.43
CA ALA A 39 8.68 18.59 -15.45
C ALA A 39 9.16 18.27 -14.02
N LEU A 40 9.36 16.98 -13.74
CA LEU A 40 9.83 16.51 -12.45
C LEU A 40 11.33 16.78 -12.23
N LEU A 41 12.21 16.67 -13.23
CA LEU A 41 13.65 16.88 -13.01
C LEU A 41 14.02 18.29 -12.49
N ARG A 42 13.24 19.32 -12.85
CA ARG A 42 13.42 20.68 -12.33
C ARG A 42 12.96 20.82 -10.89
N SER A 43 11.90 20.13 -10.49
CA SER A 43 11.31 20.27 -9.16
C SER A 43 11.89 19.30 -8.14
N TRP A 44 12.58 18.23 -8.58
CA TRP A 44 13.14 17.22 -7.71
C TRP A 44 14.52 17.58 -7.15
N ASN A 45 14.74 17.15 -5.91
CA ASN A 45 16.02 17.22 -5.24
C ASN A 45 16.96 16.13 -5.79
N LEU A 46 18.11 16.54 -6.32
CA LEU A 46 19.09 15.63 -6.91
C LEU A 46 19.67 14.66 -5.87
N SER A 47 19.81 15.09 -4.62
CA SER A 47 20.27 14.22 -3.53
C SER A 47 19.29 13.11 -3.22
N TYR A 48 17.98 13.35 -3.41
CA TYR A 48 16.97 12.31 -3.30
C TYR A 48 17.10 11.31 -4.48
N LEU A 49 17.22 11.82 -5.71
CA LEU A 49 17.39 10.98 -6.91
C LEU A 49 18.72 10.19 -6.93
N ALA A 50 19.73 10.61 -6.16
CA ALA A 50 20.97 9.85 -6.01
C ALA A 50 20.79 8.57 -5.16
N GLY A 51 19.79 8.54 -4.27
CA GLY A 51 19.51 7.43 -3.37
C GLY A 51 18.33 6.56 -3.77
N HIS A 52 17.53 6.98 -4.77
CA HIS A 52 16.29 6.31 -5.15
C HIS A 52 16.25 6.11 -6.67
N ALA A 53 15.66 4.99 -7.10
CA ALA A 53 15.37 4.80 -8.51
C ALA A 53 14.51 5.96 -9.04
N PRO A 54 14.64 6.37 -10.32
CA PRO A 54 13.77 7.37 -10.91
C PRO A 54 12.36 6.80 -11.19
N ILE A 55 11.38 7.69 -11.35
CA ILE A 55 10.08 7.32 -11.92
C ILE A 55 10.29 6.98 -13.39
N ILE A 56 9.90 5.77 -13.80
CA ILE A 56 10.03 5.32 -15.19
C ILE A 56 8.72 5.61 -15.92
N ARG A 57 8.79 6.18 -17.13
CA ARG A 57 7.63 6.61 -17.90
C ARG A 57 7.65 6.06 -19.31
N HIS A 58 6.51 5.56 -19.78
CA HIS A 58 6.32 5.09 -21.15
C HIS A 58 5.03 5.63 -21.76
N THR A 59 5.07 6.00 -23.04
CA THR A 59 3.87 6.34 -23.79
C THR A 59 3.15 5.06 -24.20
N LEU A 60 1.84 5.01 -23.95
CA LEU A 60 0.98 3.90 -24.34
C LEU A 60 0.09 4.32 -25.53
N PRO A 61 -0.50 3.36 -26.27
CA PRO A 61 -1.44 3.68 -27.34
C PRO A 61 -2.64 4.52 -26.84
N GLY A 62 -2.92 5.59 -27.56
CA GLY A 62 -4.12 6.43 -27.38
C GLY A 62 -5.35 5.85 -28.08
N GLY A 63 -6.44 6.59 -28.06
CA GLY A 63 -7.69 6.21 -28.70
C GLY A 63 -8.79 7.24 -28.51
N GLU A 64 -10.03 6.83 -28.72
CA GLU A 64 -11.23 7.67 -28.63
C GLU A 64 -12.26 7.04 -27.70
N VAL A 65 -13.05 7.88 -27.04
CA VAL A 65 -14.17 7.48 -26.18
C VAL A 65 -15.26 8.55 -26.23
N ASP A 66 -16.52 8.14 -26.16
CA ASP A 66 -17.67 9.05 -26.03
C ASP A 66 -18.01 9.23 -24.53
N LEU A 67 -17.98 10.46 -24.03
CA LEU A 67 -18.29 10.81 -22.64
C LEU A 67 -19.16 12.07 -22.61
N GLY A 68 -20.30 12.00 -21.93
CA GLY A 68 -21.31 13.04 -21.91
C GLY A 68 -21.95 13.30 -23.27
N GLY A 69 -21.91 12.33 -24.19
CA GLY A 69 -22.35 12.46 -25.58
C GLY A 69 -21.42 13.31 -26.45
N ILE A 70 -20.16 13.47 -26.05
CA ILE A 70 -19.10 14.17 -26.78
C ILE A 70 -17.96 13.19 -27.02
N GLY A 71 -17.39 13.19 -28.23
CA GLY A 71 -16.16 12.46 -28.54
C GLY A 71 -14.93 13.06 -27.85
N TRP A 72 -14.12 12.20 -27.24
CA TRP A 72 -12.86 12.56 -26.60
C TRP A 72 -11.72 11.71 -27.17
N HIS A 73 -10.67 12.38 -27.64
CA HIS A 73 -9.39 11.73 -27.88
C HIS A 73 -8.63 11.61 -26.56
N TYR A 74 -8.15 10.41 -26.24
CA TYR A 74 -7.28 10.20 -25.09
C TYR A 74 -5.87 9.77 -25.51
N THR A 75 -4.91 10.28 -24.76
CA THR A 75 -3.54 9.76 -24.71
C THR A 75 -3.29 9.11 -23.37
N ARG A 76 -2.42 8.10 -23.33
CA ARG A 76 -2.10 7.35 -22.12
C ARG A 76 -0.61 7.30 -21.86
N GLN A 77 -0.24 7.32 -20.59
CA GLN A 77 1.12 7.11 -20.13
C GLN A 77 1.16 6.12 -18.98
N LEU A 78 2.11 5.18 -19.03
CA LEU A 78 2.48 4.36 -17.89
C LEU A 78 3.53 5.12 -17.07
N GLN A 79 3.32 5.27 -15.77
CA GLN A 79 4.33 5.71 -14.82
C GLN A 79 4.57 4.65 -13.75
N LEU A 80 5.82 4.36 -13.46
CA LEU A 80 6.20 3.36 -12.46
C LEU A 80 6.96 4.04 -11.33
N PHE A 81 6.61 3.66 -10.11
CA PHE A 81 7.24 4.09 -8.87
C PHE A 81 7.96 2.87 -8.27
N PRO A 82 9.20 2.53 -8.69
CA PRO A 82 9.87 1.28 -8.32
C PRO A 82 9.96 1.04 -6.81
N TRP A 83 10.29 2.09 -6.05
CA TRP A 83 10.44 2.03 -4.59
C TRP A 83 9.11 1.88 -3.86
N LEU A 84 7.99 2.22 -4.50
CA LEU A 84 6.64 1.95 -4.00
C LEU A 84 6.01 0.74 -4.64
N GLY A 85 6.61 0.10 -5.65
CA GLY A 85 6.02 -1.01 -6.37
C GLY A 85 4.62 -0.74 -6.90
N ILE A 86 4.39 0.49 -7.38
CA ILE A 86 3.09 0.95 -7.89
C ILE A 86 3.26 1.36 -9.34
N ALA A 87 2.29 0.98 -10.18
CA ALA A 87 2.10 1.52 -11.51
C ALA A 87 0.95 2.53 -11.51
N SER A 88 1.08 3.55 -12.35
CA SER A 88 0.03 4.47 -12.70
C SER A 88 -0.22 4.41 -14.20
N ILE A 89 -1.49 4.32 -14.61
CA ILE A 89 -1.90 4.62 -15.98
C ILE A 89 -2.56 6.00 -15.96
N ASP A 90 -1.92 6.95 -16.61
CA ASP A 90 -2.37 8.34 -16.66
C ASP A 90 -3.00 8.61 -18.01
N TYR A 91 -4.24 9.12 -18.00
CA TYR A 91 -4.98 9.52 -19.17
C TYR A 91 -5.02 11.02 -19.26
N ARG A 92 -4.78 11.54 -20.46
CA ARG A 92 -5.14 12.91 -20.82
C ARG A 92 -6.19 12.84 -21.93
N LEU A 93 -7.39 13.32 -21.65
CA LEU A 93 -8.49 13.37 -22.60
C LEU A 93 -8.70 14.80 -23.09
N SER A 94 -8.84 14.97 -24.39
CA SER A 94 -9.13 16.23 -25.06
C SER A 94 -10.40 16.05 -25.88
N PRO A 95 -11.41 16.92 -25.70
CA PRO A 95 -12.70 16.76 -26.35
C PRO A 95 -12.63 17.29 -27.78
N ASP A 96 -13.39 16.67 -28.68
CA ASP A 96 -13.50 17.08 -30.08
C ASP A 96 -14.25 18.41 -30.22
N GLU A 97 -15.15 18.66 -29.27
CA GLU A 97 -16.01 19.83 -29.21
C GLU A 97 -15.94 20.52 -27.84
N PRO A 98 -16.24 21.83 -27.75
CA PRO A 98 -16.24 22.52 -26.46
C PRO A 98 -17.28 21.92 -25.51
N VAL A 99 -16.84 21.37 -24.38
CA VAL A 99 -17.73 20.84 -23.34
C VAL A 99 -18.54 21.99 -22.72
N ILE A 100 -19.86 21.83 -22.74
CA ILE A 100 -20.84 22.80 -22.20
C ILE A 100 -21.22 22.40 -20.78
N ASP A 101 -21.47 21.12 -20.54
CA ASP A 101 -21.79 20.54 -19.24
C ASP A 101 -20.78 19.43 -18.90
N PRO A 102 -19.89 19.62 -17.92
CA PRO A 102 -18.85 18.67 -17.58
C PRO A 102 -19.35 17.48 -16.72
N LEU A 103 -20.50 17.58 -16.04
CA LEU A 103 -20.92 16.53 -15.10
C LEU A 103 -21.35 15.22 -15.77
N PRO A 104 -22.08 15.21 -16.89
CA PRO A 104 -22.37 13.97 -17.62
C PRO A 104 -21.09 13.22 -18.03
N ALA A 105 -20.03 13.95 -18.41
CA ALA A 105 -18.75 13.32 -18.72
C ALA A 105 -18.09 12.69 -17.49
N TYR A 106 -18.26 13.27 -16.29
CA TYR A 106 -17.78 12.67 -15.04
C TYR A 106 -18.52 11.36 -14.70
N ASP A 107 -19.84 11.32 -14.86
CA ASP A 107 -20.63 10.12 -14.61
C ASP A 107 -20.25 9.00 -15.58
N ASP A 108 -20.07 9.31 -16.87
CA ASP A 108 -19.61 8.35 -17.86
C ASP A 108 -18.20 7.83 -17.58
N ILE A 109 -17.31 8.65 -16.99
CA ILE A 109 -15.98 8.20 -16.55
C ILE A 109 -16.07 7.18 -15.41
N ILE A 110 -17.02 7.35 -14.48
CA ILE A 110 -17.23 6.37 -13.41
C ILE A 110 -17.65 5.02 -14.01
N ASP A 111 -18.59 5.04 -14.95
CA ASP A 111 -19.04 3.83 -15.64
C ASP A 111 -17.89 3.19 -16.44
N TRP A 112 -17.18 3.99 -17.24
CA TRP A 112 -16.03 3.58 -18.04
C TRP A 112 -14.95 2.89 -17.18
N LYS A 113 -14.62 3.46 -16.03
CA LYS A 113 -13.69 2.89 -15.05
C LYS A 113 -14.22 1.58 -14.45
N ASN A 114 -15.49 1.54 -14.06
CA ASN A 114 -16.07 0.34 -13.43
C ASN A 114 -16.08 -0.86 -14.38
N ARG A 115 -16.32 -0.63 -15.68
CA ARG A 115 -16.28 -1.67 -16.71
C ARG A 115 -14.91 -2.33 -16.88
N ASP A 116 -13.81 -1.61 -16.65
CA ASP A 116 -12.45 -2.18 -16.65
C ASP A 116 -12.07 -2.77 -15.26
N TYR A 117 -12.53 -2.14 -14.17
CA TYR A 117 -12.13 -2.51 -12.82
C TYR A 117 -12.75 -3.82 -12.31
N ILE A 118 -14.01 -4.11 -12.62
CA ILE A 118 -14.70 -5.31 -12.13
C ILE A 118 -14.08 -6.60 -12.72
N PRO A 119 -13.76 -6.67 -14.03
CA PRO A 119 -12.96 -7.77 -14.58
C PRO A 119 -11.60 -7.91 -13.88
N TYR A 120 -10.89 -6.81 -13.65
CA TYR A 120 -9.63 -6.81 -12.91
C TYR A 120 -9.78 -7.41 -11.50
N LEU A 121 -10.80 -7.00 -10.73
CA LEU A 121 -11.10 -7.59 -9.42
C LEU A 121 -11.32 -9.10 -9.48
N THR A 122 -11.96 -9.57 -10.56
CA THR A 122 -12.23 -10.99 -10.79
C THR A 122 -10.94 -11.76 -11.07
N GLU A 123 -10.11 -11.27 -11.99
CA GLU A 123 -8.80 -11.86 -12.32
C GLU A 123 -7.90 -11.96 -11.08
N MET A 124 -8.00 -10.97 -10.21
CA MET A 124 -7.22 -10.85 -8.98
C MET A 124 -7.74 -11.71 -7.83
N GLY A 125 -8.88 -12.40 -8.02
CA GLY A 125 -9.55 -13.15 -6.96
C GLY A 125 -10.06 -12.27 -5.81
N ALA A 126 -10.22 -10.96 -6.05
CA ALA A 126 -10.62 -9.96 -5.06
C ALA A 126 -12.12 -9.60 -5.16
N LEU A 127 -12.83 -10.09 -6.19
CA LEU A 127 -14.28 -9.92 -6.32
C LEU A 127 -15.02 -10.80 -5.32
N GLY A 128 -15.44 -10.22 -4.19
CA GLY A 128 -16.24 -10.92 -3.17
C GLY A 128 -17.66 -11.25 -3.64
N THR A 129 -18.27 -12.28 -3.04
CA THR A 129 -19.63 -12.74 -3.40
C THR A 129 -20.71 -11.67 -3.24
N SER A 130 -20.60 -10.84 -2.21
CA SER A 130 -21.53 -9.72 -2.00
C SER A 130 -21.38 -8.66 -3.07
N LEU A 131 -20.15 -8.33 -3.47
CA LEU A 131 -19.90 -7.32 -4.50
C LEU A 131 -20.36 -7.83 -5.87
N ALA A 132 -20.06 -9.09 -6.19
CA ALA A 132 -20.49 -9.74 -7.43
C ALA A 132 -22.02 -9.68 -7.66
N GLY A 133 -22.83 -9.71 -6.59
CA GLY A 133 -24.29 -9.55 -6.68
C GLY A 133 -24.77 -8.12 -6.97
N HIS A 134 -23.93 -7.11 -6.73
CA HIS A 134 -24.26 -5.69 -6.93
C HIS A 134 -23.65 -5.08 -8.20
N VAL A 135 -22.60 -5.69 -8.76
CA VAL A 135 -21.83 -5.13 -9.87
C VAL A 135 -21.85 -6.00 -11.12
N ALA A 136 -22.95 -6.71 -11.35
CA ALA A 136 -23.11 -7.53 -12.54
C ALA A 136 -22.99 -6.66 -13.81
N ILE A 137 -21.84 -6.76 -14.48
CA ILE A 137 -21.63 -6.21 -15.81
C ILE A 137 -22.29 -7.15 -16.82
N GLU A 138 -22.95 -6.60 -17.83
CA GLU A 138 -23.46 -7.39 -18.95
C GLU A 138 -22.30 -8.06 -19.68
N PRO A 139 -22.28 -9.41 -19.83
CA PRO A 139 -21.21 -10.10 -20.52
C PRO A 139 -20.99 -9.55 -21.94
N GLY A 140 -19.74 -9.25 -22.29
CA GLY A 140 -19.36 -8.64 -23.57
C GLY A 140 -19.26 -7.12 -23.56
N THR A 141 -19.51 -6.45 -22.43
CA THR A 141 -19.33 -4.99 -22.27
C THR A 141 -18.04 -4.63 -21.52
N GLU A 142 -17.23 -5.62 -21.18
CA GLU A 142 -15.92 -5.44 -20.54
C GLU A 142 -14.99 -4.63 -21.45
N LEU A 143 -14.26 -3.69 -20.86
CA LEU A 143 -13.26 -2.88 -21.54
C LEU A 143 -11.88 -3.30 -21.04
N ASP A 144 -10.91 -3.45 -21.94
CA ASP A 144 -9.51 -3.67 -21.59
C ASP A 144 -8.73 -2.35 -21.76
N LEU A 145 -8.94 -1.44 -20.82
CA LEU A 145 -8.33 -0.12 -20.82
C LEU A 145 -6.97 -0.13 -20.12
N HIS A 146 -6.88 -0.84 -19.00
CA HIS A 146 -5.68 -0.86 -18.16
C HIS A 146 -5.26 -2.28 -17.83
N THR A 147 -6.23 -3.18 -17.69
CA THR A 147 -6.07 -4.51 -17.09
C THR A 147 -5.00 -5.33 -17.81
N GLY A 148 -5.08 -5.49 -19.13
CA GLY A 148 -4.13 -6.25 -19.93
C GLY A 148 -2.70 -5.73 -19.82
N ILE A 149 -2.52 -4.40 -19.85
CA ILE A 149 -1.20 -3.76 -19.68
C ILE A 149 -0.63 -4.04 -18.29
N ILE A 150 -1.44 -3.90 -17.25
CA ILE A 150 -1.02 -4.15 -15.87
C ILE A 150 -0.71 -5.62 -15.62
N THR A 151 -1.49 -6.54 -16.20
CA THR A 151 -1.25 -7.98 -16.10
C THR A 151 0.06 -8.38 -16.80
N GLU A 152 0.29 -7.89 -18.03
CA GLU A 152 1.55 -8.12 -18.76
C GLU A 152 2.75 -7.55 -18.01
N LEU A 153 2.62 -6.31 -17.53
CA LEU A 153 3.65 -5.64 -16.73
C LEU A 153 3.98 -6.46 -15.47
N ARG A 154 2.98 -6.89 -14.70
CA ARG A 154 3.17 -7.68 -13.48
C ARG A 154 3.89 -8.99 -13.74
N ALA A 155 3.50 -9.71 -14.80
CA ALA A 155 4.19 -10.92 -15.20
C ALA A 155 5.66 -10.65 -15.56
N ALA A 156 5.93 -9.54 -16.24
CA ALA A 156 7.28 -9.15 -16.64
C ALA A 156 8.17 -8.72 -15.47
N VAL A 157 7.59 -8.07 -14.44
CA VAL A 157 8.34 -7.57 -13.28
C VAL A 157 8.47 -8.56 -12.12
N ALA A 158 7.68 -9.64 -12.08
CA ALA A 158 7.61 -10.58 -10.96
C ALA A 158 8.97 -11.10 -10.47
N ARG A 159 9.96 -11.24 -11.35
CA ARG A 159 11.32 -11.72 -11.01
C ARG A 159 12.23 -10.67 -10.36
N PHE A 160 11.87 -9.39 -10.43
CA PHE A 160 12.64 -8.26 -9.88
C PHE A 160 12.00 -7.64 -8.64
N VAL A 161 10.79 -8.09 -8.32
CA VAL A 161 9.99 -7.60 -7.21
C VAL A 161 10.40 -8.33 -5.94
N GLU A 162 10.68 -7.58 -4.89
CA GLU A 162 10.61 -8.09 -3.53
C GLU A 162 9.14 -8.19 -3.12
N PRO A 163 8.59 -9.40 -3.02
CA PRO A 163 7.15 -9.59 -2.93
C PRO A 163 6.59 -9.09 -1.60
N ARG A 164 5.45 -8.41 -1.67
CA ARG A 164 4.58 -8.14 -0.53
C ARG A 164 3.75 -9.38 -0.20
N HIS A 165 3.16 -9.32 0.98
CA HIS A 165 2.37 -10.42 1.55
C HIS A 165 0.99 -10.60 0.93
N PHE A 166 0.50 -9.56 0.28
CA PHE A 166 -0.74 -9.54 -0.46
C PHE A 166 -0.60 -8.55 -1.59
N LEU A 167 -1.57 -8.59 -2.48
CA LEU A 167 -1.69 -7.71 -3.60
C LEU A 167 -2.94 -6.86 -3.42
N TYR A 168 -2.77 -5.54 -3.46
CA TYR A 168 -3.89 -4.63 -3.25
C TYR A 168 -4.64 -4.42 -4.56
N ALA A 169 -5.75 -5.14 -4.71
CA ALA A 169 -6.61 -5.06 -5.90
C ALA A 169 -7.56 -3.86 -5.87
N PHE A 170 -7.18 -2.76 -5.21
CA PHE A 170 -7.97 -1.54 -5.22
C PHE A 170 -7.56 -0.66 -6.39
N HIS A 171 -8.54 -0.11 -7.08
CA HIS A 171 -8.34 0.84 -8.16
C HIS A 171 -9.15 2.12 -7.88
N ASP A 172 -8.45 3.23 -7.74
CA ASP A 172 -9.06 4.55 -7.55
C ASP A 172 -8.52 5.53 -8.58
N PHE A 173 -9.31 6.57 -8.82
CA PHE A 173 -8.94 7.67 -9.68
C PHE A 173 -9.25 9.01 -9.02
N ARG A 174 -8.53 10.02 -9.48
CA ARG A 174 -8.75 11.42 -9.13
C ARG A 174 -8.86 12.19 -10.42
N ILE A 175 -9.94 12.97 -10.54
CA ILE A 175 -10.19 13.76 -11.73
C ILE A 175 -9.47 15.10 -11.62
N CYS A 176 -8.82 15.51 -12.69
CA CYS A 176 -8.21 16.81 -12.79
C CYS A 176 -8.69 17.50 -14.06
N TRP A 177 -9.37 18.63 -13.88
CA TRP A 177 -9.82 19.49 -14.96
C TRP A 177 -8.72 20.46 -15.33
N ILE A 178 -8.31 20.44 -16.59
CA ILE A 178 -7.29 21.33 -17.13
C ILE A 178 -8.00 22.38 -17.98
N VAL A 179 -7.87 23.63 -17.55
CA VAL A 179 -8.46 24.79 -18.20
C VAL A 179 -7.36 25.57 -18.89
N ASP A 180 -7.21 25.35 -20.19
CA ASP A 180 -6.12 25.93 -20.99
C ASP A 180 -6.31 27.44 -21.29
N ARG A 181 -7.41 28.05 -20.83
CA ARG A 181 -7.74 29.45 -21.08
C ARG A 181 -7.89 30.27 -19.79
N PRO A 182 -7.29 31.47 -19.69
CA PRO A 182 -7.24 32.28 -18.47
C PRO A 182 -8.57 32.92 -18.04
N ASN A 183 -9.67 32.69 -18.76
CA ASN A 183 -10.94 33.40 -18.56
C ASN A 183 -12.07 32.52 -18.01
N ILE A 184 -11.76 31.45 -17.28
CA ILE A 184 -12.80 30.71 -16.56
C ILE A 184 -13.31 31.51 -15.37
N THR A 185 -14.62 31.52 -15.16
CA THR A 185 -15.22 32.17 -13.99
C THR A 185 -14.92 31.34 -12.74
N ASP A 186 -14.81 32.00 -11.60
CA ASP A 186 -14.63 31.30 -10.32
C ASP A 186 -15.79 30.34 -10.01
N THR A 187 -17.00 30.69 -10.44
CA THR A 187 -18.17 29.83 -10.34
C THR A 187 -17.98 28.51 -11.10
N THR A 188 -17.53 28.54 -12.36
CA THR A 188 -17.33 27.31 -13.14
C THR A 188 -16.24 26.45 -12.53
N ALA A 189 -15.15 27.04 -12.05
CA ALA A 189 -14.12 26.26 -11.38
C ALA A 189 -14.57 25.66 -10.04
N GLN A 190 -15.43 26.34 -9.28
CA GLN A 190 -16.05 25.77 -8.09
C GLN A 190 -16.98 24.61 -8.45
N GLN A 191 -17.80 24.74 -9.50
CA GLN A 191 -18.64 23.64 -10.01
C GLN A 191 -17.80 22.41 -10.36
N LEU A 192 -16.65 22.61 -11.02
CA LEU A 192 -15.72 21.52 -11.35
C LEU A 192 -15.02 20.91 -10.12
N LEU A 193 -14.63 21.73 -9.14
CA LEU A 193 -14.00 21.26 -7.90
C LEU A 193 -14.94 20.43 -7.04
N TRP A 194 -16.21 20.83 -6.98
CA TRP A 194 -17.22 20.20 -6.14
C TRP A 194 -18.11 19.22 -6.89
N LEU A 195 -17.92 19.08 -8.21
CA LEU A 195 -18.71 18.22 -9.10
C LEU A 195 -20.21 18.46 -8.92
N SER A 196 -20.62 19.73 -9.00
CA SER A 196 -21.98 20.20 -8.67
C SER A 196 -22.52 21.17 -9.71
N ASP A 197 -23.81 21.04 -10.04
CA ASP A 197 -24.53 21.92 -10.95
C ASP A 197 -24.83 23.29 -10.33
N SER A 198 -25.17 23.31 -9.04
CA SER A 198 -25.36 24.54 -8.30
C SER A 198 -24.00 25.06 -7.86
N GLY A 199 -23.65 26.29 -8.29
CA GLY A 199 -22.51 27.04 -7.76
C GLY A 199 -22.64 27.38 -6.26
N ASP A 200 -23.72 26.96 -5.60
CA ASP A 200 -23.92 26.98 -4.15
C ASP A 200 -23.04 25.90 -3.48
N ALA A 201 -21.73 26.06 -3.60
CA ALA A 201 -20.88 25.64 -2.50
C ALA A 201 -21.26 26.54 -1.32
N SER A 202 -21.53 25.97 -0.14
CA SER A 202 -21.74 26.76 1.09
C SER A 202 -20.72 27.90 1.12
N GLU A 203 -21.13 29.14 1.44
CA GLU A 203 -20.27 30.34 1.42
C GLU A 203 -18.92 30.15 2.17
N ASP A 204 -18.81 29.14 3.03
CA ASP A 204 -17.61 28.69 3.75
C ASP A 204 -16.59 27.87 2.93
N ALA A 205 -16.89 27.46 1.70
CA ALA A 205 -16.06 26.58 0.87
C ALA A 205 -15.37 27.32 -0.29
N VAL A 206 -14.82 28.50 -0.02
CA VAL A 206 -13.94 29.20 -0.96
C VAL A 206 -12.69 28.34 -1.19
N ALA A 207 -12.56 27.77 -2.39
CA ALA A 207 -11.37 27.02 -2.77
C ALA A 207 -10.19 27.98 -2.91
N GLU A 208 -9.16 27.77 -2.08
CA GLU A 208 -7.90 28.50 -2.18
C GLU A 208 -7.10 27.99 -3.38
N PHE A 209 -6.78 28.89 -4.32
CA PHE A 209 -5.96 28.58 -5.47
C PHE A 209 -4.48 28.88 -5.18
N PHE A 210 -3.64 27.88 -5.41
CA PHE A 210 -2.20 27.98 -5.23
C PHE A 210 -1.51 28.13 -6.58
N ARG A 211 -0.69 29.18 -6.70
CA ARG A 211 0.07 29.45 -7.91
C ARG A 211 1.32 28.58 -8.03
N ALA A 212 1.48 27.95 -9.18
CA ALA A 212 2.68 27.24 -9.63
C ALA A 212 3.10 27.76 -11.01
N GLY A 213 4.00 28.76 -11.02
CA GLY A 213 4.46 29.38 -12.26
C GLY A 213 3.33 30.07 -13.03
N THR A 214 3.02 29.56 -14.22
CA THR A 214 1.97 30.07 -15.13
C THR A 214 0.61 29.38 -14.95
N VAL A 215 0.43 28.58 -13.89
CA VAL A 215 -0.87 27.97 -13.56
C VAL A 215 -1.27 28.21 -12.10
N GLU A 216 -2.57 28.07 -11.85
CA GLU A 216 -3.14 28.01 -10.51
C GLU A 216 -3.86 26.68 -10.31
N VAL A 217 -3.78 26.16 -9.08
CA VAL A 217 -4.24 24.81 -8.73
C VAL A 217 -5.09 24.89 -7.48
N ALA A 218 -6.23 24.22 -7.50
CA ALA A 218 -7.04 23.95 -6.30
C ALA A 218 -7.54 22.50 -6.34
N SER A 219 -7.84 21.93 -5.17
CA SER A 219 -8.35 20.56 -5.06
C SER A 219 -9.39 20.45 -3.96
N SER A 220 -10.40 19.61 -4.18
CA SER A 220 -11.32 19.14 -3.14
C SER A 220 -10.86 17.80 -2.54
N GLY A 221 -9.75 17.23 -3.04
CA GLY A 221 -9.29 15.87 -2.72
C GLY A 221 -9.90 14.80 -3.62
N TRP A 222 -11.03 15.08 -4.27
CA TRP A 222 -11.67 14.21 -5.27
C TRP A 222 -11.51 14.75 -6.69
N SER A 223 -11.68 16.07 -6.83
CA SER A 223 -11.52 16.81 -8.07
C SER A 223 -10.47 17.90 -7.89
N THR A 224 -9.61 18.06 -8.89
CA THR A 224 -8.60 19.11 -8.95
C THR A 224 -8.88 19.97 -10.17
N VAL A 225 -8.67 21.28 -10.05
CA VAL A 225 -8.75 22.21 -11.18
C VAL A 225 -7.40 22.87 -11.35
N ILE A 226 -6.85 22.79 -12.57
CA ILE A 226 -5.68 23.54 -13.03
C ILE A 226 -6.16 24.60 -13.99
N ARG A 227 -5.86 25.87 -13.70
CA ARG A 227 -6.19 27.00 -14.57
C ARG A 227 -4.90 27.61 -15.12
N ALA A 228 -4.82 27.73 -16.43
CA ALA A 228 -3.75 28.46 -17.09
C ALA A 228 -3.88 29.96 -16.82
N LEU A 229 -2.81 30.61 -16.35
CA LEU A 229 -2.70 32.06 -16.27
C LEU A 229 -2.20 32.67 -17.58
N GLU A 230 -1.50 31.88 -18.40
CA GLU A 230 -0.87 32.27 -19.65
C GLU A 230 -1.12 31.21 -20.73
N LEU A 231 -1.09 31.60 -22.01
CA LEU A 231 -1.41 30.72 -23.15
C LEU A 231 -0.41 29.57 -23.37
N ASP A 232 0.81 29.67 -22.81
CA ASP A 232 1.89 28.68 -22.96
C ASP A 232 2.25 28.02 -21.62
N SER A 233 1.25 27.42 -20.95
CA SER A 233 1.38 26.87 -19.59
C SER A 233 1.71 25.38 -19.51
N ASP A 234 2.00 24.73 -20.64
CA ASP A 234 2.14 23.27 -20.75
C ASP A 234 3.17 22.66 -19.79
N TYR A 235 4.30 23.35 -19.59
CA TYR A 235 5.37 22.86 -18.72
C TYR A 235 4.94 22.83 -17.24
N ASP A 236 4.33 23.91 -16.76
CA ASP A 236 3.88 24.00 -15.37
C ASP A 236 2.67 23.10 -15.12
N THR A 237 1.75 22.99 -16.10
CA THR A 237 0.66 22.00 -16.10
C THR A 237 1.21 20.58 -15.95
N ALA A 238 2.17 20.18 -16.80
CA ALA A 238 2.77 18.85 -16.71
C ALA A 238 3.46 18.61 -15.36
N SER A 239 4.10 19.64 -14.79
CA SER A 239 4.74 19.56 -13.46
C SER A 239 3.71 19.29 -12.37
N VAL A 240 2.60 20.03 -12.38
CA VAL A 240 1.49 19.85 -11.43
C VAL A 240 0.84 18.48 -11.57
N LEU A 241 0.61 18.00 -12.80
CA LEU A 241 0.06 16.66 -13.02
C LEU A 241 0.97 15.56 -12.47
N GLY A 242 2.29 15.69 -12.66
CA GLY A 242 3.27 14.78 -12.06
C GLY A 242 3.24 14.80 -10.53
N LEU A 243 3.07 15.97 -9.91
CA LEU A 243 2.91 16.10 -8.45
C LEU A 243 1.61 15.49 -7.95
N LEU A 244 0.50 15.74 -8.63
CA LEU A 244 -0.79 15.13 -8.32
C LEU A 244 -0.69 13.60 -8.39
N ASN A 245 -0.01 13.07 -9.40
CA ASN A 245 0.23 11.64 -9.51
C ASN A 245 1.07 11.07 -8.36
N LEU A 246 2.16 11.76 -7.99
CA LEU A 246 3.01 11.38 -6.86
C LEU A 246 2.24 11.38 -5.53
N VAL A 247 1.49 12.44 -5.24
CA VAL A 247 0.68 12.56 -4.02
C VAL A 247 -0.41 11.48 -3.97
N HIS A 248 -1.10 11.25 -5.10
CA HIS A 248 -2.08 10.17 -5.19
C HIS A 248 -1.43 8.79 -4.97
N THR A 249 -0.20 8.59 -5.44
CA THR A 249 0.57 7.36 -5.20
C THR A 249 0.92 7.19 -3.72
N HIS A 250 1.30 8.26 -3.02
CA HIS A 250 1.51 8.21 -1.56
C HIS A 250 0.22 7.85 -0.81
N TRP A 251 -0.90 8.46 -1.18
CA TRP A 251 -2.21 8.12 -0.64
C TRP A 251 -2.55 6.64 -0.87
N TYR A 252 -2.35 6.14 -2.10
CA TYR A 252 -2.61 4.75 -2.46
C TYR A 252 -1.74 3.77 -1.67
N ALA A 253 -0.46 4.07 -1.49
CA ALA A 253 0.43 3.27 -0.65
C ALA A 253 -0.03 3.22 0.81
N CYS A 254 -0.51 4.34 1.36
CA CYS A 254 -1.10 4.36 2.70
C CYS A 254 -2.37 3.50 2.76
N GLN A 255 -3.28 3.63 1.79
CA GLN A 255 -4.51 2.84 1.71
C GLN A 255 -4.25 1.35 1.66
N MET A 256 -3.28 0.93 0.85
CA MET A 256 -2.82 -0.45 0.82
C MET A 256 -2.44 -0.93 2.22
N TRP A 257 -1.59 -0.21 2.94
CA TRP A 257 -1.14 -0.64 4.27
C TRP A 257 -2.21 -0.53 5.37
N ILE A 258 -3.22 0.33 5.21
CA ILE A 258 -4.41 0.32 6.07
C ILE A 258 -5.20 -0.97 5.86
N ASN A 259 -5.31 -1.43 4.62
CA ASN A 259 -6.08 -2.62 4.22
C ASN A 259 -5.27 -3.91 4.22
N ALA A 260 -3.97 -3.84 4.51
CA ALA A 260 -3.10 -5.00 4.72
C ALA A 260 -3.75 -5.91 5.78
N HIS A 261 -4.17 -7.09 5.35
CA HIS A 261 -4.88 -8.01 6.22
C HIS A 261 -3.96 -8.43 7.37
N GLU A 262 -4.50 -8.44 8.60
CA GLU A 262 -3.99 -9.34 9.63
C GLU A 262 -4.09 -10.74 9.03
N VAL A 263 -2.96 -11.44 8.85
CA VAL A 263 -2.89 -12.76 8.20
C VAL A 263 -4.06 -13.62 8.64
N THR A 264 -5.00 -13.87 7.72
CA THR A 264 -6.24 -14.54 8.10
C THR A 264 -5.95 -16.02 8.39
N ASP A 265 -6.64 -16.53 9.39
CA ASP A 265 -6.57 -17.90 9.89
C ASP A 265 -6.60 -19.02 8.80
N PRO A 266 -7.24 -18.85 7.62
CA PRO A 266 -7.17 -19.81 6.53
C PRO A 266 -5.79 -19.97 5.86
N GLN A 267 -5.00 -18.89 5.71
CA GLN A 267 -3.63 -18.97 5.18
C GLN A 267 -2.70 -19.69 6.16
N LEU A 268 -2.97 -19.57 7.47
CA LEU A 268 -2.29 -20.28 8.54
C LEU A 268 -2.62 -21.80 8.54
N ARG A 269 -3.74 -22.22 7.95
CA ARG A 269 -4.17 -23.62 7.85
C ARG A 269 -3.56 -24.36 6.65
N ALA A 270 -3.04 -23.65 5.65
CA ALA A 270 -2.45 -24.22 4.43
C ALA A 270 -1.02 -24.82 4.60
N GLY A 271 -0.60 -25.14 5.84
CA GLY A 271 0.65 -25.87 6.09
C GLY A 271 1.91 -25.02 6.24
N TRP A 272 1.79 -23.69 6.36
CA TRP A 272 2.92 -22.82 6.71
C TRP A 272 3.47 -23.15 8.10
N ARG A 273 4.72 -23.61 8.15
CA ARG A 273 5.41 -23.95 9.38
C ARG A 273 5.61 -22.67 10.20
N HIS A 274 5.21 -22.72 11.47
CA HIS A 274 5.27 -21.61 12.41
C HIS A 274 6.58 -20.77 12.48
N PRO A 275 7.81 -21.32 12.32
CA PRO A 275 9.04 -20.50 12.26
C PRO A 275 9.09 -19.53 11.08
N ASP A 276 8.49 -19.86 9.93
CA ASP A 276 8.49 -19.00 8.75
C ASP A 276 7.63 -17.74 8.97
N ARG A 277 6.63 -17.82 9.86
CA ARG A 277 5.72 -16.69 10.17
C ARG A 277 6.42 -15.50 10.81
N HIS A 278 7.41 -15.70 11.70
CA HIS A 278 8.07 -14.58 12.38
C HIS A 278 9.07 -13.87 11.46
N ILE A 279 9.83 -14.62 10.68
CA ILE A 279 10.73 -14.07 9.66
C ILE A 279 9.90 -13.32 8.61
N LEU A 280 8.76 -13.89 8.20
CA LEU A 280 7.82 -13.23 7.31
C LEU A 280 7.28 -11.93 7.93
N SER A 281 6.74 -11.96 9.15
CA SER A 281 6.20 -10.76 9.80
C SER A 281 7.26 -9.67 10.04
N ALA A 282 8.49 -10.04 10.40
CA ALA A 282 9.58 -9.08 10.54
C ALA A 282 9.99 -8.47 9.19
N SER A 283 10.10 -9.28 8.14
CA SER A 283 10.38 -8.79 6.78
C SER A 283 9.26 -7.92 6.23
N GLN A 284 8.00 -8.25 6.52
CA GLN A 284 6.82 -7.46 6.17
C GLN A 284 6.77 -6.13 6.89
N LEU A 285 7.10 -6.10 8.18
CA LEU A 285 7.18 -4.86 8.96
C LEU A 285 8.32 -3.97 8.47
N ALA A 286 9.48 -4.55 8.13
CA ALA A 286 10.60 -3.82 7.56
C ALA A 286 10.23 -3.21 6.19
N LEU A 287 9.58 -3.99 5.33
CA LEU A 287 9.05 -3.52 4.06
C LEU A 287 8.04 -2.39 4.26
N ALA A 288 7.03 -2.60 5.12
CA ALA A 288 6.00 -1.60 5.40
C ALA A 288 6.58 -0.29 5.94
N ALA A 289 7.57 -0.38 6.84
CA ALA A 289 8.28 0.77 7.36
C ALA A 289 9.03 1.52 6.24
N ALA A 290 9.68 0.81 5.31
CA ALA A 290 10.31 1.42 4.15
C ALA A 290 9.30 2.15 3.26
N TYR A 291 8.17 1.54 2.91
CA TYR A 291 7.13 2.21 2.11
C TYR A 291 6.59 3.46 2.80
N LEU A 292 6.26 3.36 4.09
CA LEU A 292 5.72 4.50 4.81
C LEU A 292 6.75 5.60 5.02
N ALA A 293 8.04 5.28 5.15
CA ALA A 293 9.10 6.30 5.21
C ALA A 293 9.14 7.16 3.95
N GLU A 294 8.83 6.58 2.78
CA GLU A 294 8.76 7.32 1.52
C GLU A 294 7.49 8.17 1.42
N THR A 295 6.37 7.74 2.03
CA THR A 295 5.16 8.56 2.07
C THR A 295 5.38 9.80 2.97
N ARG A 296 4.87 10.96 2.53
CA ARG A 296 5.01 12.28 3.20
C ARG A 296 6.41 12.92 3.17
N ASN A 297 7.36 12.39 2.39
CA ASN A 297 8.71 12.96 2.31
C ASN A 297 8.85 14.09 1.25
N LEU A 298 7.76 14.82 0.96
CA LEU A 298 7.71 15.80 -0.14
C LEU A 298 8.75 16.92 0.01
N ASN A 299 9.04 17.37 1.23
CA ASN A 299 10.05 18.40 1.52
C ASN A 299 11.49 17.95 1.18
N VAL A 300 11.75 16.64 1.19
CA VAL A 300 13.07 16.10 0.80
C VAL A 300 13.09 15.79 -0.68
N MET A 301 11.97 15.32 -1.24
CA MET A 301 11.83 15.00 -2.67
C MET A 301 11.87 16.25 -3.55
N LEU A 302 11.28 17.36 -3.12
CA LEU A 302 11.10 18.58 -3.92
C LEU A 302 12.03 19.70 -3.46
N LYS A 303 12.59 20.45 -4.42
CA LYS A 303 13.45 21.63 -4.18
C LYS A 303 12.80 22.95 -4.60
N ASP A 304 11.74 22.92 -5.39
CA ASP A 304 11.02 24.12 -5.83
C ASP A 304 9.95 24.52 -4.79
N PRO A 305 10.06 25.70 -4.15
CA PRO A 305 9.11 26.14 -3.12
C PRO A 305 7.67 26.33 -3.62
N ALA A 306 7.46 26.70 -4.88
CA ALA A 306 6.11 26.88 -5.43
C ALA A 306 5.43 25.52 -5.60
N MET A 307 6.15 24.58 -6.19
CA MET A 307 5.68 23.20 -6.34
C MET A 307 5.49 22.50 -5.00
N LEU A 308 6.34 22.78 -4.02
CA LEU A 308 6.19 22.25 -2.67
C LEU A 308 4.90 22.74 -2.00
N ARG A 309 4.54 24.02 -2.15
CA ARG A 309 3.27 24.54 -1.61
C ARG A 309 2.07 23.83 -2.23
N VAL A 310 2.06 23.66 -3.55
CA VAL A 310 1.00 22.90 -4.24
C VAL A 310 0.96 21.46 -3.75
N ALA A 311 2.12 20.79 -3.64
CA ALA A 311 2.18 19.41 -3.19
C ALA A 311 1.70 19.23 -1.75
N VAL A 312 2.02 20.15 -0.84
CA VAL A 312 1.53 20.14 0.55
C VAL A 312 0.02 20.40 0.61
N ASN A 313 -0.51 21.30 -0.22
CA ASN A 313 -1.95 21.51 -0.31
C ASN A 313 -2.67 20.25 -0.83
N LEU A 314 -2.17 19.63 -1.90
CA LEU A 314 -2.69 18.35 -2.39
C LEU A 314 -2.61 17.26 -1.33
N GLU A 315 -1.48 17.15 -0.61
CA GLU A 315 -1.32 16.18 0.48
C GLU A 315 -2.41 16.34 1.56
N ALA A 316 -2.73 17.59 1.91
CA ALA A 316 -3.76 17.92 2.89
C ALA A 316 -5.16 17.51 2.40
N HIS A 317 -5.52 17.84 1.17
CA HIS A 317 -6.83 17.48 0.60
C HIS A 317 -7.02 15.98 0.40
N PHE A 318 -5.94 15.25 0.10
CA PHE A 318 -5.96 13.79 -0.01
C PHE A 318 -5.87 13.11 1.38
N GLU A 319 -5.73 13.90 2.45
CA GLU A 319 -5.51 13.44 3.82
C GLU A 319 -4.35 12.43 3.97
N VAL A 320 -3.28 12.54 3.16
CA VAL A 320 -2.19 11.52 3.15
C VAL A 320 -1.57 11.36 4.53
N SER A 321 -1.39 12.47 5.26
CA SER A 321 -0.88 12.50 6.63
C SER A 321 -1.70 11.62 7.59
N LYS A 322 -3.03 11.75 7.55
CA LYS A 322 -3.96 10.96 8.39
C LYS A 322 -3.97 9.48 8.00
N HIS A 323 -3.94 9.19 6.71
CA HIS A 323 -3.85 7.82 6.20
C HIS A 323 -2.53 7.15 6.59
N HIS A 324 -1.43 7.89 6.51
CA HIS A 324 -0.12 7.43 6.95
C HIS A 324 -0.11 7.11 8.45
N GLU A 325 -0.66 7.99 9.29
CA GLU A 325 -0.76 7.76 10.74
C GLU A 325 -1.62 6.52 11.06
N THR A 326 -2.72 6.35 10.33
CA THR A 326 -3.58 5.15 10.44
C THR A 326 -2.81 3.89 10.04
N ALA A 327 -2.08 3.92 8.92
CA ALA A 327 -1.23 2.81 8.48
C ALA A 327 -0.15 2.48 9.52
N GLN A 328 0.55 3.50 10.05
CA GLN A 328 1.53 3.30 11.11
C GLN A 328 0.92 2.69 12.38
N ALA A 329 -0.26 3.14 12.79
CA ALA A 329 -0.95 2.59 13.96
C ALA A 329 -1.28 1.11 13.76
N ARG A 330 -1.76 0.72 12.57
CA ARG A 330 -2.01 -0.68 12.20
C ARG A 330 -0.74 -1.51 12.21
N LEU A 331 0.36 -1.01 11.64
CA LEU A 331 1.65 -1.69 11.65
C LEU A 331 2.22 -1.87 13.06
N ARG A 332 2.09 -0.86 13.94
CA ARG A 332 2.50 -0.98 15.35
C ARG A 332 1.67 -2.04 16.10
N ALA A 333 0.38 -2.15 15.79
CA ALA A 333 -0.47 -3.19 16.36
C ALA A 333 -0.01 -4.59 15.90
N LEU A 334 0.28 -4.76 14.60
CA LEU A 334 0.86 -5.98 14.03
C LEU A 334 2.22 -6.33 14.66
N GLU A 335 3.09 -5.33 14.85
CA GLU A 335 4.39 -5.51 15.50
C GLU A 335 4.24 -5.99 16.94
N SER A 336 3.34 -5.38 17.71
CA SER A 336 3.03 -5.81 19.09
C SER A 336 2.53 -7.25 19.13
N TYR A 337 1.64 -7.62 18.21
CA TYR A 337 1.14 -8.99 18.10
C TYR A 337 2.26 -9.99 17.75
N SER A 338 3.14 -9.64 16.80
CA SER A 338 4.29 -10.46 16.42
C SER A 338 5.27 -10.65 17.59
N ARG A 339 5.57 -9.59 18.35
CA ARG A 339 6.43 -9.67 19.54
C ARG A 339 5.81 -10.57 20.62
N GLN A 340 4.53 -10.41 20.92
CA GLN A 340 3.82 -11.25 21.90
C GLN A 340 3.84 -12.74 21.52
N LEU A 341 3.72 -13.06 20.22
CA LEU A 341 3.88 -14.42 19.74
C LEU A 341 5.32 -14.94 19.89
N GLY A 342 6.32 -14.09 19.66
CA GLY A 342 7.73 -14.39 19.89
C GLY A 342 8.01 -14.73 21.35
N ASP A 343 7.56 -13.88 22.27
CA ASP A 343 7.72 -14.07 23.72
C ASP A 343 7.04 -15.36 24.19
N TYR A 344 5.81 -15.63 23.72
CA TYR A 344 5.10 -16.86 24.03
C TYR A 344 5.85 -18.13 23.58
N ARG A 345 6.49 -18.09 22.40
CA ARG A 345 7.33 -19.21 21.93
C ARG A 345 8.61 -19.34 22.72
N GLY A 346 9.30 -18.25 23.01
CA GLY A 346 10.47 -18.25 23.87
C GLY A 346 10.15 -18.90 25.22
N GLU A 347 8.99 -18.56 25.79
CA GLU A 347 8.49 -19.23 26.99
C GLU A 347 8.21 -20.73 26.79
N ILE A 348 7.57 -21.15 25.69
CA ILE A 348 7.31 -22.58 25.43
C ILE A 348 8.60 -23.37 25.20
N GLU A 349 9.54 -22.84 24.43
CA GLU A 349 10.80 -23.49 24.13
C GLU A 349 11.68 -23.59 25.38
N LEU A 350 11.78 -22.51 26.14
CA LEU A 350 12.43 -22.52 27.45
C LEU A 350 11.79 -23.57 28.37
N ARG A 351 10.46 -23.69 28.37
CA ARG A 351 9.74 -24.73 29.13
C ARG A 351 10.01 -26.14 28.62
N ARG A 352 10.11 -26.36 27.31
CA ARG A 352 10.49 -27.67 26.72
C ARG A 352 11.91 -28.05 27.14
N PHE A 353 12.86 -27.13 27.05
CA PHE A 353 14.22 -27.35 27.52
C PHE A 353 14.29 -27.63 29.02
N GLN A 354 13.54 -26.89 29.83
CA GLN A 354 13.45 -27.13 31.28
C GLN A 354 12.81 -28.48 31.61
N GLY A 355 11.78 -28.91 30.88
CA GLY A 355 11.17 -30.23 31.02
C GLY A 355 12.12 -31.37 30.63
N LEU A 356 12.82 -31.22 29.50
CA LEU A 356 13.86 -32.17 29.07
C LEU A 356 15.02 -32.24 30.08
N PHE A 357 15.42 -31.10 30.66
CA PHE A 357 16.40 -31.04 31.74
C PHE A 357 15.89 -31.76 33.00
N ALA A 358 14.63 -31.55 33.40
CA ALA A 358 14.03 -32.23 34.55
C ALA A 358 13.95 -33.75 34.38
N VAL A 359 13.65 -34.23 33.16
CA VAL A 359 13.65 -35.67 32.81
C VAL A 359 15.07 -36.24 32.82
N SER A 360 16.04 -35.52 32.23
CA SER A 360 17.46 -35.91 32.25
C SER A 360 18.03 -35.96 33.66
N ALA A 361 17.67 -34.99 34.52
CA ALA A 361 18.06 -34.95 35.91
C ALA A 361 17.45 -36.12 36.70
N ALA A 362 16.17 -36.44 36.48
CA ALA A 362 15.52 -37.60 37.09
C ALA A 362 16.19 -38.92 36.68
N ALA A 363 16.51 -39.09 35.39
CA ALA A 363 17.24 -40.24 34.88
C ALA A 363 18.65 -40.35 35.49
N SER A 364 19.33 -39.22 35.70
CA SER A 364 20.67 -39.18 36.32
C SER A 364 20.64 -39.55 37.80
N VAL A 365 19.65 -39.06 38.56
CA VAL A 365 19.43 -39.43 39.97
C VAL A 365 19.06 -40.92 40.07
N ALA A 366 18.22 -41.42 39.18
CA ALA A 366 17.85 -42.84 39.13
C ALA A 366 19.05 -43.75 38.78
N ALA A 367 19.93 -43.32 37.88
CA ALA A 367 21.15 -44.05 37.52
C ALA A 367 22.22 -44.03 38.62
N LEU A 368 22.22 -43.03 39.51
CA LEU A 368 23.12 -42.97 40.67
C LEU A 368 22.83 -44.08 41.69
N VAL A 369 21.58 -44.53 41.81
CA VAL A 369 21.16 -45.54 42.81
C VAL A 369 21.89 -46.87 42.63
N PRO A 370 21.89 -47.52 41.45
CA PRO A 370 22.65 -48.75 41.23
C PRO A 370 24.17 -48.53 41.26
N ALA A 371 24.67 -47.37 40.82
CA ALA A 371 26.11 -47.06 40.83
C ALA A 371 26.67 -46.95 42.26
N LEU A 372 25.95 -46.29 43.17
CA LEU A 372 26.34 -46.19 44.58
C LEU A 372 26.24 -47.54 45.31
N ALA A 373 25.27 -48.38 44.94
CA ALA A 373 25.13 -49.74 45.46
C ALA A 373 26.28 -50.66 45.04
N GLN A 374 26.81 -50.51 43.83
CA GLN A 374 27.95 -51.29 43.33
C GLN A 374 29.29 -50.94 44.03
N VAL A 375 29.42 -49.72 44.56
CA VAL A 375 30.63 -49.25 45.27
C VAL A 375 30.63 -49.63 46.76
N GLY A 376 29.57 -50.30 47.25
CA GLY A 376 29.52 -50.84 48.62
C GLY A 376 29.17 -49.81 49.71
N PHE A 377 28.59 -48.66 49.33
CA PHE A 377 28.12 -47.67 50.31
C PHE A 377 27.01 -48.23 51.18
N SER A 378 27.02 -47.86 52.47
CA SER A 378 25.95 -48.24 53.39
C SER A 378 24.61 -47.63 52.97
N SER A 379 23.50 -48.33 53.22
CA SER A 379 22.15 -47.89 52.83
C SER A 379 21.81 -46.50 53.36
N LEU A 380 22.37 -46.11 54.51
CA LEU A 380 22.23 -44.79 55.09
C LEU A 380 22.83 -43.69 54.18
N HIS A 381 24.00 -43.91 53.60
CA HIS A 381 24.67 -42.94 52.70
C HIS A 381 23.94 -42.82 51.36
N ILE A 382 23.39 -43.92 50.85
CA ILE A 382 22.57 -43.94 49.63
C ILE A 382 21.31 -43.09 49.84
N VAL A 383 20.63 -43.28 50.97
CA VAL A 383 19.42 -42.51 51.33
C VAL A 383 19.74 -41.02 51.55
N THR A 384 20.79 -40.68 52.31
CA THR A 384 21.15 -39.28 52.57
C THR A 384 21.64 -38.54 51.33
N THR A 385 22.08 -39.23 50.29
CA THR A 385 22.49 -38.61 49.02
C THR A 385 21.31 -38.45 48.05
N ILE A 386 20.45 -39.47 47.94
CA ILE A 386 19.34 -39.46 46.97
C ILE A 386 18.17 -38.60 47.45
N VAL A 387 17.85 -38.61 48.76
CA VAL A 387 16.69 -37.88 49.28
C VAL A 387 16.80 -36.36 49.08
N PRO A 388 17.95 -35.71 49.33
CA PRO A 388 18.13 -34.29 49.01
C PRO A 388 18.05 -34.01 47.50
N LEU A 389 18.64 -34.86 46.66
CA LEU A 389 18.60 -34.71 45.20
C LEU A 389 17.17 -34.86 44.66
N ALA A 390 16.42 -35.84 45.18
CA ALA A 390 15.01 -36.05 44.86
C ALA A 390 14.12 -34.91 45.42
N GLY A 391 14.47 -34.35 46.58
CA GLY A 391 13.79 -33.20 47.17
C GLY A 391 13.99 -31.91 46.37
N VAL A 392 15.23 -31.63 45.92
CA VAL A 392 15.54 -30.51 45.01
C VAL A 392 14.83 -30.68 43.68
N TRP A 393 14.80 -31.90 43.14
CA TRP A 393 14.03 -32.22 41.94
C TRP A 393 12.52 -32.05 42.15
N GLY A 394 11.98 -32.50 43.28
CA GLY A 394 10.58 -32.37 43.63
C GLY A 394 10.14 -30.91 43.78
N LEU A 395 10.97 -30.06 44.40
CA LEU A 395 10.73 -28.62 44.47
C LEU A 395 10.70 -27.98 43.08
N PHE A 396 11.65 -28.33 42.21
CA PHE A 396 11.67 -27.87 40.80
C PHE A 396 10.42 -28.32 40.03
N ALA A 397 9.94 -29.54 40.25
CA ALA A 397 8.75 -30.10 39.60
C ALA A 397 7.42 -29.54 40.15
N VAL A 398 7.36 -29.14 41.42
CA VAL A 398 6.17 -28.54 42.04
C VAL A 398 6.00 -27.09 41.60
N ASP A 399 7.07 -26.30 41.52
CA ASP A 399 7.02 -24.91 41.01
C ASP A 399 6.54 -24.85 39.54
N TYR A 400 6.74 -25.92 38.78
CA TYR A 400 6.30 -26.08 37.39
C TYR A 400 4.76 -26.23 37.22
N SER A 401 4.04 -26.78 38.21
CA SER A 401 2.61 -27.10 38.12
C SER A 401 1.66 -25.87 38.17
N PRO A 402 1.83 -24.88 39.06
CA PRO A 402 0.98 -23.68 39.12
C PRO A 402 1.25 -22.69 37.98
N LEU A 403 2.50 -22.53 37.52
CA LEU A 403 2.86 -21.72 36.35
C LEU A 403 2.20 -22.23 35.05
N ARG A 404 2.09 -23.56 34.89
CA ARG A 404 1.37 -24.21 33.78
C ARG A 404 -0.12 -23.85 33.77
N LYS A 405 -0.78 -23.81 34.92
CA LYS A 405 -2.22 -23.47 35.03
C LYS A 405 -2.51 -21.98 34.82
N ALA A 406 -1.63 -21.08 35.27
CA ALA A 406 -1.83 -19.64 35.17
C ALA A 406 -1.76 -19.12 33.72
N VAL A 407 -0.84 -19.65 32.90
CA VAL A 407 -0.64 -19.18 31.52
C VAL A 407 -1.70 -19.74 30.57
N THR A 408 -2.13 -20.99 30.74
CA THR A 408 -3.24 -21.57 29.96
C THR A 408 -4.54 -20.78 30.18
N ARG A 409 -4.78 -20.27 31.41
CA ARG A 409 -5.91 -19.38 31.72
C ARG A 409 -5.76 -17.98 31.13
N ARG A 410 -4.57 -17.38 31.12
CA ARG A 410 -4.34 -16.05 30.53
C ARG A 410 -4.48 -16.05 29.01
N TYR A 411 -4.10 -17.13 28.34
CA TYR A 411 -4.26 -17.24 26.89
C TYR A 411 -5.74 -17.41 26.48
N HIS A 412 -6.47 -18.31 27.15
CA HIS A 412 -7.92 -18.48 26.90
C HIS A 412 -8.79 -17.30 27.36
N GLY A 413 -8.36 -16.53 28.36
CA GLY A 413 -9.06 -15.32 28.80
C GLY A 413 -8.87 -14.11 27.87
N ARG A 414 -7.91 -14.14 26.94
CA ARG A 414 -7.64 -13.06 25.98
C ARG A 414 -8.05 -13.40 24.53
N SER A 415 -8.43 -14.65 24.26
CA SER A 415 -8.87 -15.14 22.95
C SER A 415 -10.38 -15.36 22.85
N GLY A 416 -11.17 -14.90 23.82
CA GLY A 416 -12.62 -14.78 23.68
C GLY A 416 -12.98 -13.49 22.94
N PRO A 417 -14.05 -13.46 22.14
CA PRO A 417 -14.49 -12.23 21.51
C PRO A 417 -14.78 -11.20 22.61
N ALA A 418 -14.15 -10.03 22.51
CA ALA A 418 -14.64 -8.86 23.22
C ALA A 418 -15.88 -8.39 22.44
N ASP A 419 -17.04 -8.42 23.11
CA ASP A 419 -18.26 -7.74 22.64
C ASP A 419 -18.02 -6.24 22.42
#